data_AF-A0A4Y1ZUH3-F1
#
_entry.id   AF-A0A4Y1ZUH3-F1
#
_cell.length_a   1.000
_cell.length_b   1.000
_cell.length_c   1.000
_cell.angle_alpha   90.00
_cell.angle_beta   90.00
_cell.angle_gamma   90.00
#
_symmetry.space_group_name_H-M   'P 1'
#
loop_
_entity.id
_entity.type
_entity.pdbx_description
1 polymer ?
#
loop_
_entity_poly.entity_id
_entity_poly.type
_entity_poly.pdbx_seq_one_letter_code
_entity_poly.pdbx_strand_id
1 'polypeptide(L)'
;MEKCSVGKFTHSDCHLLDYVNRKAIQAIEKLSETDLNLLKLRTDSNYELKTICLHHQSVFLKNYEFLQKVCCNPFKKHKTTIKKMPRVATVEQSRIILYKGFKVKPGQKLCASCRNKLLKIKQIDESNVQNSLNTEDEDHDVEFTPAELLQKRNVIAELNS
;
A
#
# COMPACT_ATOMS: atom_id res chain seq x y z
N MET A 1 -20.04 6.85 -25.87
CA MET A 1 -19.92 5.87 -24.77
C MET A 1 -19.84 6.63 -23.45
N GLU A 2 -20.58 6.18 -22.45
CA GLU A 2 -20.52 6.74 -21.10
C GLU A 2 -19.13 6.56 -20.47
N LYS A 3 -18.70 7.47 -19.59
CA LYS A 3 -17.48 7.29 -18.79
C LYS A 3 -17.60 6.06 -17.87
N CYS A 4 -16.55 5.24 -17.81
CA CYS A 4 -16.48 4.16 -16.81
C CYS A 4 -16.30 4.73 -15.39
N SER A 5 -16.58 3.95 -14.35
CA SER A 5 -16.50 4.45 -12.96
C SER A 5 -15.07 4.87 -12.58
N VAL A 6 -14.03 4.20 -13.12
CA VAL A 6 -12.63 4.61 -12.93
C VAL A 6 -12.38 6.01 -13.50
N GLY A 7 -12.87 6.28 -14.71
CA GLY A 7 -12.71 7.59 -15.34
C GLY A 7 -13.53 8.69 -14.65
N LYS A 8 -14.72 8.35 -14.12
CA LYS A 8 -15.51 9.26 -13.28
C LYS A 8 -14.74 9.62 -12.00
N PHE A 9 -14.22 8.63 -11.29
CA PHE A 9 -13.49 8.82 -10.03
C PHE A 9 -12.17 9.58 -10.22
N THR A 10 -11.42 9.28 -11.27
CA THR A 10 -10.11 9.90 -11.53
C THR A 10 -10.21 11.21 -12.33
N HIS A 11 -11.42 11.62 -12.72
CA HIS A 11 -11.68 12.77 -13.59
C HIS A 11 -10.89 12.75 -14.92
N SER A 12 -10.54 11.55 -15.41
CA SER A 12 -9.74 11.38 -16.62
C SER A 12 -10.59 11.03 -17.84
N ASP A 13 -9.99 11.16 -19.02
CA ASP A 13 -10.63 10.79 -20.27
C ASP A 13 -10.78 9.27 -20.39
N CYS A 14 -11.91 8.84 -20.94
CA CYS A 14 -12.24 7.42 -21.11
C CYS A 14 -12.16 7.04 -22.58
N HIS A 15 -11.97 5.74 -22.84
CA HIS A 15 -12.15 5.15 -24.18
C HIS A 15 -11.26 5.78 -25.27
N LEU A 16 -10.08 6.28 -24.90
CA LEU A 16 -9.05 6.70 -25.86
C LEU A 16 -8.34 5.48 -26.46
N LEU A 17 -7.81 5.63 -27.67
CA LEU A 17 -7.16 4.54 -28.40
C LEU A 17 -5.62 4.53 -28.25
N ASP A 18 -5.05 5.42 -27.44
CA ASP A 18 -3.59 5.58 -27.27
C ASP A 18 -2.87 4.29 -26.85
N TYR A 19 -3.56 3.41 -26.10
CA TYR A 19 -2.99 2.19 -25.54
C TYR A 19 -3.83 0.93 -25.83
N VAL A 20 -4.84 1.05 -26.70
CA VAL A 20 -5.80 -0.02 -27.04
C VAL A 20 -6.30 0.14 -28.48
N ASN A 21 -6.56 -0.97 -29.16
CA ASN A 21 -7.03 -0.96 -30.56
C ASN A 21 -8.56 -0.87 -30.71
N ARG A 22 -9.31 -0.98 -29.61
CA ARG A 22 -10.76 -0.89 -29.60
C ARG A 22 -11.28 -0.29 -28.30
N LYS A 23 -12.49 0.27 -28.36
CA LYS A 23 -13.21 0.79 -27.19
C LYS A 23 -14.11 -0.29 -26.64
N ALA A 24 -14.00 -0.57 -25.34
CA ALA A 24 -14.96 -1.39 -24.63
C ALA A 24 -14.95 -1.05 -23.14
N ILE A 25 -16.00 -1.46 -22.44
CA ILE A 25 -16.19 -1.32 -21.00
C ILE A 25 -16.52 -2.68 -20.40
N GLN A 26 -16.03 -2.95 -19.20
CA GLN A 26 -16.32 -4.17 -18.47
C GLN A 26 -16.60 -3.88 -16.99
N ALA A 27 -17.31 -4.80 -16.34
CA ALA A 27 -17.45 -4.82 -14.90
C ALA A 27 -16.10 -5.13 -14.23
N ILE A 28 -15.84 -4.50 -13.09
CA ILE A 28 -14.60 -4.69 -12.35
C ILE A 28 -14.48 -6.10 -11.75
N GLU A 29 -15.60 -6.76 -11.46
CA GLU A 29 -15.67 -8.15 -11.01
C GLU A 29 -15.01 -9.15 -11.99
N LYS A 30 -14.82 -8.76 -13.26
CA LYS A 30 -14.11 -9.57 -14.26
C LYS A 30 -12.58 -9.45 -14.19
N LEU A 31 -12.06 -8.53 -13.38
CA LEU A 31 -10.61 -8.41 -13.14
C LEU A 31 -10.15 -9.51 -12.18
N SER A 32 -8.90 -9.93 -12.33
CA SER A 32 -8.26 -10.76 -11.31
C SER A 32 -8.17 -10.02 -9.97
N GLU A 33 -8.12 -10.74 -8.86
CA GLU A 33 -7.95 -10.14 -7.54
C GLU A 33 -6.67 -9.29 -7.47
N THR A 34 -5.58 -9.78 -8.07
CA THR A 34 -4.31 -9.05 -8.16
C THR A 34 -4.46 -7.73 -8.92
N ASP A 35 -5.14 -7.73 -10.07
CA ASP A 35 -5.38 -6.53 -10.86
C ASP A 35 -6.30 -5.55 -10.12
N LEU A 36 -7.34 -6.04 -9.46
CA LEU A 36 -8.24 -5.21 -8.66
C LEU A 36 -7.49 -4.53 -7.52
N ASN A 37 -6.65 -5.27 -6.80
CA ASN A 37 -5.82 -4.72 -5.73
C ASN A 37 -4.85 -3.67 -6.25
N LEU A 38 -4.21 -3.93 -7.39
CA LEU A 38 -3.30 -2.98 -8.02
C LEU A 38 -4.02 -1.70 -8.51
N LEU A 39 -5.21 -1.86 -9.08
CA LEU A 39 -6.07 -0.74 -9.48
C LEU A 39 -6.40 0.14 -8.28
N LYS A 40 -6.91 -0.44 -7.19
CA LYS A 40 -7.26 0.28 -5.95
C LYS A 40 -6.07 1.09 -5.42
N LEU A 41 -4.89 0.47 -5.33
CA LEU A 41 -3.66 1.11 -4.90
C LEU A 41 -3.24 2.28 -5.82
N ARG A 42 -3.43 2.15 -7.13
CA ARG A 42 -3.04 3.18 -8.12
C ARG A 42 -4.06 4.29 -8.27
N THR A 43 -5.33 4.04 -8.00
CA THR A 43 -6.36 5.07 -8.01
C THR A 43 -6.45 5.82 -6.69
N ASP A 44 -5.94 5.27 -5.57
CA ASP A 44 -6.23 5.76 -4.21
C ASP A 44 -7.75 5.72 -3.93
N SER A 45 -8.42 4.69 -4.45
CA SER A 45 -9.88 4.57 -4.34
C SER A 45 -10.25 3.79 -3.10
N ASN A 46 -10.80 4.49 -2.11
CA ASN A 46 -11.62 3.88 -1.07
C ASN A 46 -13.06 3.64 -1.55
N TYR A 47 -13.40 4.12 -2.75
CA TYR A 47 -14.71 3.95 -3.38
C TYR A 47 -14.84 2.60 -4.08
N GLU A 48 -16.07 2.08 -4.07
CA GLU A 48 -16.46 0.90 -4.83
C GLU A 48 -16.54 1.25 -6.34
N LEU A 49 -15.49 0.87 -7.06
CA LEU A 49 -15.42 1.02 -8.51
C LEU A 49 -16.21 -0.12 -9.16
N LYS A 50 -17.17 0.20 -10.05
CA LYS A 50 -18.06 -0.78 -10.71
C LYS A 50 -17.59 -1.18 -12.11
N THR A 51 -17.06 -0.23 -12.88
CA THR A 51 -16.70 -0.44 -14.29
C THR A 51 -15.37 0.18 -14.67
N ILE A 52 -14.68 -0.48 -15.60
CA ILE A 52 -13.42 -0.01 -16.17
C ILE A 52 -13.45 -0.15 -17.69
N CYS A 53 -13.00 0.87 -18.40
CA CYS A 53 -12.83 0.79 -19.85
C CYS A 53 -11.47 0.21 -20.23
N LEU A 54 -11.34 -0.34 -21.45
CA LEU A 54 -10.08 -0.92 -21.91
C LEU A 54 -8.91 0.09 -21.86
N HIS A 55 -9.19 1.36 -22.16
CA HIS A 55 -8.21 2.44 -22.02
C HIS A 55 -7.68 2.54 -20.58
N HIS A 56 -8.57 2.69 -19.60
CA HIS A 56 -8.18 2.78 -18.18
C HIS A 56 -7.55 1.51 -17.64
N GLN A 57 -8.02 0.35 -18.08
CA GLN A 57 -7.38 -0.92 -17.73
C GLN A 57 -5.94 -0.94 -18.24
N SER A 58 -5.70 -0.52 -19.49
CA SER A 58 -4.37 -0.42 -20.07
C SER A 58 -3.51 0.60 -19.33
N VAL A 59 -4.03 1.80 -19.05
CA VAL A 59 -3.33 2.86 -18.32
C VAL A 59 -2.95 2.44 -16.90
N PHE A 60 -3.88 1.88 -16.13
CA PHE A 60 -3.67 1.61 -14.71
C PHE A 60 -3.07 0.25 -14.41
N LEU A 61 -3.21 -0.77 -15.26
CA LEU A 61 -2.68 -2.10 -14.98
C LEU A 61 -1.40 -2.38 -15.78
N LYS A 62 -1.38 -2.04 -17.07
CA LYS A 62 -0.28 -2.39 -17.98
C LYS A 62 0.77 -1.30 -18.11
N ASN A 63 0.34 -0.09 -18.43
CA ASN A 63 1.23 1.01 -18.82
C ASN A 63 1.58 1.95 -17.66
N TYR A 64 0.98 1.78 -16.48
CA TYR A 64 1.08 2.74 -15.38
C TYR A 64 2.53 3.13 -15.08
N GLU A 65 3.40 2.13 -14.90
CA GLU A 65 4.83 2.30 -14.61
C GLU A 65 5.57 3.04 -15.73
N PHE A 66 5.32 2.63 -16.97
CA PHE A 66 5.94 3.25 -18.15
C PHE A 66 5.56 4.74 -18.25
N LEU A 67 4.32 5.08 -17.92
CA LEU A 67 3.79 6.44 -17.96
C LEU A 67 4.37 7.35 -16.87
N GLN A 68 4.92 6.78 -15.79
CA GLN A 68 5.62 7.58 -14.77
C GLN A 68 6.98 8.00 -15.31
N LYS A 69 7.13 9.28 -15.70
CA LYS A 69 8.40 9.79 -16.27
C LYS A 69 9.31 10.49 -15.25
N VAL A 70 8.78 10.79 -14.07
CA VAL A 70 9.44 11.64 -13.07
C VAL A 70 9.39 11.00 -11.69
N CYS A 71 10.24 11.48 -10.79
CA CYS A 71 10.12 11.16 -9.37
C CYS A 71 8.75 11.64 -8.83
N CYS A 72 8.02 10.80 -8.10
CA CYS A 72 6.76 11.19 -7.44
C CYS A 72 6.97 12.08 -6.21
N ASN A 73 8.22 12.32 -5.80
CA ASN A 73 8.60 13.25 -4.72
C ASN A 73 7.77 13.10 -3.43
N PRO A 74 7.66 11.89 -2.85
CA PRO A 74 6.74 11.65 -1.73
C PRO A 74 7.10 12.45 -0.47
N PHE A 75 8.37 12.83 -0.33
CA PHE A 75 8.87 13.61 0.80
C PHE A 75 8.87 15.12 0.55
N LYS A 76 8.33 15.58 -0.58
CA LYS A 76 8.27 17.00 -0.98
C LYS A 76 9.62 17.73 -0.86
N LYS A 77 10.73 17.04 -1.13
CA LYS A 77 12.09 17.59 -1.01
C LYS A 77 12.61 18.21 -2.30
N HIS A 78 12.09 17.77 -3.45
CA HIS A 78 12.52 18.34 -4.72
C HIS A 78 11.80 19.67 -4.97
N LYS A 79 12.59 20.71 -5.28
CA LYS A 79 12.08 21.99 -5.82
C LYS A 79 11.86 21.91 -7.34
N THR A 80 12.55 21.00 -8.02
CA THR A 80 12.50 20.81 -9.48
C THR A 80 12.09 19.38 -9.85
N THR A 81 11.61 19.21 -11.08
CA THR A 81 11.23 17.89 -11.60
C THR A 81 12.47 17.02 -11.86
N ILE A 82 12.53 15.85 -11.21
CA ILE A 82 13.62 14.90 -11.40
C ILE A 82 13.25 13.84 -12.44
N LYS A 83 13.87 13.92 -13.62
CA LYS A 83 13.69 12.97 -14.74
C LYS A 83 14.80 11.92 -14.85
N LYS A 84 15.97 12.17 -14.25
CA LYS A 84 17.16 11.31 -14.44
C LYS A 84 17.07 10.06 -13.55
N MET A 85 17.00 8.90 -14.20
CA MET A 85 17.10 7.56 -13.62
C MET A 85 16.22 7.29 -12.37
N PRO A 86 14.94 7.69 -12.34
CA PRO A 86 14.08 7.34 -11.23
C PRO A 86 13.72 5.84 -11.35
N ARG A 87 13.78 5.10 -10.24
CA ARG A 87 13.45 3.66 -10.21
C ARG A 87 12.06 3.45 -9.66
N VAL A 88 11.44 2.37 -10.09
CA VAL A 88 10.04 2.07 -9.78
C VAL A 88 9.90 1.63 -8.33
N ALA A 89 8.89 2.17 -7.66
CA ALA A 89 8.46 1.78 -6.33
C ALA A 89 7.65 0.48 -6.43
N THR A 90 8.11 -0.55 -5.73
CA THR A 90 7.38 -1.83 -5.64
C THR A 90 6.13 -1.68 -4.77
N VAL A 91 5.27 -2.70 -4.79
CA VAL A 91 4.11 -2.77 -3.88
C VAL A 91 4.58 -2.68 -2.41
N GLU A 92 5.62 -3.44 -2.06
CA GLU A 92 6.17 -3.46 -0.70
C GLU A 92 6.72 -2.09 -0.27
N GLN A 93 7.53 -1.46 -1.13
CA GLN A 93 8.02 -0.11 -0.85
C GLN A 93 6.88 0.89 -0.68
N SER A 94 5.83 0.79 -1.50
CA SER A 94 4.66 1.66 -1.40
C SER A 94 3.93 1.50 -0.07
N ARG A 95 3.78 0.25 0.43
CA ARG A 95 3.17 -0.04 1.74
C ARG A 95 3.97 0.58 2.89
N ILE A 96 5.29 0.39 2.90
CA ILE A 96 6.17 0.94 3.94
C ILE A 96 6.12 2.47 3.96
N ILE A 97 6.16 3.09 2.78
CA ILE A 97 6.06 4.54 2.64
C ILE A 97 4.71 5.04 3.17
N LEU A 98 3.62 4.32 2.86
CA LEU A 98 2.27 4.63 3.35
C LEU A 98 2.15 4.51 4.87
N TYR A 99 2.69 3.45 5.47
CA TYR A 99 2.73 3.28 6.93
C TYR A 99 3.41 4.45 7.64
N LYS A 100 4.37 5.10 6.97
CA LYS A 100 5.06 6.30 7.45
C LYS A 100 4.33 7.61 7.16
N GLY A 101 3.09 7.54 6.70
CA GLY A 101 2.26 8.70 6.39
C GLY A 101 2.57 9.37 5.07
N PHE A 102 3.39 8.76 4.20
CA PHE A 102 3.73 9.30 2.88
C PHE A 102 2.98 8.56 1.78
N LYS A 103 2.47 9.28 0.77
CA LYS A 103 1.75 8.64 -0.35
C LYS A 103 2.68 8.28 -1.49
N VAL A 104 2.83 6.98 -1.76
CA VAL A 104 3.44 6.44 -2.99
C VAL A 104 2.59 5.30 -3.50
N LYS A 105 2.30 5.31 -4.79
CA LYS A 105 1.54 4.27 -5.47
C LYS A 105 2.48 3.28 -6.15
N PRO A 106 2.20 1.96 -6.14
CA PRO A 106 3.03 0.99 -6.83
C PRO A 106 3.16 1.31 -8.32
N GLY A 107 4.39 1.29 -8.85
CA GLY A 107 4.68 1.70 -10.22
C GLY A 107 5.13 3.17 -10.36
N GLN A 108 4.93 4.02 -9.34
CA GLN A 108 5.53 5.37 -9.31
C GLN A 108 7.04 5.30 -9.21
N LYS A 109 7.73 6.31 -9.75
CA LYS A 109 9.20 6.31 -9.74
C LYS A 109 9.76 7.19 -8.63
N LEU A 110 10.88 6.77 -8.07
CA LEU A 110 11.63 7.43 -7.01
C LEU A 110 13.06 7.70 -7.50
N CYS A 111 13.51 8.95 -7.36
CA CYS A 111 14.90 9.29 -7.61
C CYS A 111 15.83 8.63 -6.56
N ALA A 112 17.13 8.65 -6.80
CA ALA A 112 18.13 8.12 -5.86
C ALA A 112 17.99 8.72 -4.45
N SER A 113 17.79 10.05 -4.33
CA SER A 113 17.64 10.71 -3.04
C SER A 113 16.41 10.23 -2.26
N CYS A 114 15.26 10.08 -2.92
CA CYS A 114 14.06 9.53 -2.28
C CYS A 114 14.25 8.09 -1.85
N ARG A 115 14.90 7.25 -2.67
CA ARG A 115 15.20 5.86 -2.31
C ARG A 115 16.13 5.76 -1.10
N ASN A 116 17.18 6.57 -1.05
CA ASN A 116 18.10 6.58 0.08
C ASN A 116 17.40 7.03 1.38
N LYS A 117 16.49 8.00 1.31
CA LYS A 117 15.69 8.39 2.48
C LYS A 117 14.78 7.26 2.95
N LEU A 118 14.16 6.52 2.02
CA LEU A 118 13.34 5.37 2.36
C LEU A 118 14.16 4.27 3.07
N LEU A 119 15.37 3.96 2.59
CA LEU A 119 16.24 2.98 3.24
C LEU A 119 16.59 3.37 4.68
N LYS A 120 16.88 4.65 4.93
CA LYS A 120 17.14 5.15 6.29
C LYS A 120 15.92 5.01 7.20
N ILE A 121 14.70 5.21 6.68
CA ILE A 121 13.48 5.03 7.46
C ILE A 121 13.30 3.56 7.85
N LYS A 122 13.54 2.62 6.92
CA LYS A 122 13.47 1.18 7.21
C LYS A 122 14.47 0.75 8.30
N GLN A 123 15.71 1.23 8.20
CA GLN A 123 16.76 0.89 9.16
C GLN A 123 16.43 1.37 10.58
N ILE A 124 15.84 2.57 10.72
CA ILE A 124 15.42 3.10 12.03
C ILE A 124 14.35 2.22 12.67
N ASP A 125 13.40 1.73 11.88
CA ASP A 125 12.35 0.86 12.40
C ASP A 125 12.88 -0.50 12.86
N GLU A 126 13.76 -1.11 12.05
CA GLU A 126 14.41 -2.37 12.40
C GLU A 126 15.24 -2.21 13.68
N SER A 127 15.99 -1.12 13.83
CA SER A 127 16.78 -0.86 15.05
C SER A 127 15.92 -0.58 16.29
N ASN A 128 14.76 0.08 16.14
CA ASN A 128 13.87 0.35 17.27
C ASN A 128 13.15 -0.92 17.74
N VAL A 129 12.82 -1.84 16.82
CA VAL A 129 12.26 -3.15 17.17
C VAL A 129 13.30 -4.01 17.89
N GLN A 130 14.56 -4.01 17.43
CA GLN A 130 15.65 -4.74 18.09
C GLN A 130 15.95 -4.22 19.50
N ASN A 131 15.94 -2.89 19.71
CA ASN A 131 16.15 -2.30 21.03
C ASN A 131 14.99 -2.52 22.00
N SER A 132 13.79 -2.85 21.50
CA SER A 132 12.62 -3.14 22.32
C SER A 132 12.55 -4.61 22.78
N LEU A 133 13.47 -5.46 22.30
CA LEU A 133 13.58 -6.89 22.63
C LEU A 133 14.79 -7.21 23.53
N ASN A 134 15.54 -6.19 23.95
CA ASN A 134 16.72 -6.33 24.82
C ASN A 134 16.46 -5.76 26.24
N THR A 135 15.24 -5.87 26.76
CA THR A 135 15.05 -5.83 28.21
C THR A 135 15.18 -7.24 28.74
N GLU A 136 16.40 -7.56 29.15
CA GLU A 136 16.83 -8.59 30.08
C GLU A 136 15.67 -9.31 30.80
N ASP A 137 15.30 -10.49 30.30
CA ASP A 137 14.70 -11.54 31.13
C ASP A 137 15.84 -12.06 32.02
N GLU A 138 16.03 -11.44 33.20
CA GLU A 138 16.74 -12.09 34.29
C GLU A 138 15.83 -13.18 34.88
N ASP A 139 16.34 -14.41 34.86
CA ASP A 139 15.74 -15.61 35.44
C ASP A 139 15.19 -15.37 36.85
N HIS A 140 13.87 -15.53 37.01
CA HIS A 140 13.28 -15.89 38.30
C HIS A 140 12.27 -17.01 38.10
N ASP A 141 12.72 -18.24 38.34
CA ASP A 141 11.87 -19.40 38.60
C ASP A 141 10.98 -19.09 39.82
N VAL A 142 9.72 -18.72 39.57
CA VAL A 142 8.69 -18.70 40.62
C VAL A 142 7.80 -19.92 40.44
N GLU A 143 8.14 -20.97 41.17
CA GLU A 143 7.28 -22.12 41.45
C GLU A 143 5.97 -21.61 42.10
N PHE A 144 4.86 -21.65 41.35
CA PHE A 144 3.55 -21.36 41.92
C PHE A 144 3.09 -22.52 42.79
N THR A 145 2.84 -22.28 44.07
CA THR A 145 2.28 -23.30 44.97
C THR A 145 0.82 -23.63 44.57
N PRO A 146 0.37 -24.89 44.70
CA PRO A 146 -0.98 -25.32 44.31
C PRO A 146 -2.15 -24.55 44.95
N ALA A 147 -1.92 -23.79 46.03
CA ALA A 147 -2.94 -23.01 46.71
C ALA A 147 -3.42 -21.78 45.91
N GLU A 148 -2.56 -21.18 45.07
CA GLU A 148 -2.90 -19.96 44.31
C GLU A 148 -3.71 -20.24 43.03
N LEU A 149 -3.72 -21.50 42.55
CA LEU A 149 -4.53 -21.92 41.41
C LEU A 149 -6.01 -22.14 41.77
N LEU A 150 -6.36 -22.25 43.06
CA LEU A 150 -7.74 -22.48 43.50
C LEU A 150 -8.58 -21.20 43.58
N GLN A 151 -7.97 -20.01 43.71
CA GLN A 151 -8.70 -18.74 43.73
C GLN A 151 -9.12 -18.23 42.35
N LYS A 152 -8.49 -18.69 41.26
CA LYS A 152 -8.88 -18.32 39.89
C LYS A 152 -10.09 -19.08 39.34
N ARG A 153 -10.55 -20.14 40.02
CA ARG A 153 -11.73 -20.92 39.59
C ARG A 153 -13.07 -20.40 40.12
N ASN A 154 -13.06 -19.58 41.16
CA ASN A 154 -14.30 -19.06 41.78
C ASN A 154 -14.83 -17.77 41.15
N VAL A 155 -14.14 -17.18 40.18
CA VAL A 155 -14.59 -15.94 39.51
C VAL A 155 -15.38 -16.23 38.21
N ILE A 156 -15.39 -17.47 37.72
CA ILE A 156 -16.06 -17.84 36.46
C ILE A 156 -17.50 -18.38 36.68
N ALA A 157 -17.94 -18.59 37.93
CA ALA A 157 -19.27 -19.13 38.22
C ALA A 157 -20.38 -18.09 38.46
N GLU A 158 -20.09 -16.79 38.54
CA GLU A 158 -21.09 -15.75 38.89
C GLU A 158 -21.52 -14.82 37.73
N LEU A 159 -21.10 -15.05 36.49
CA LEU A 159 -21.52 -14.21 35.34
C LEU A 159 -22.33 -14.94 34.27
N ASN A 160 -22.76 -16.19 34.54
CA ASN A 160 -23.67 -16.95 33.66
C ASN A 160 -25.00 -17.31 34.35
N SER A 161 -25.47 -16.49 35.31
CA SER A 161 -26.88 -16.52 35.74
C SER A 161 -27.68 -15.41 35.09
#